data_AF-A0A4D6LUJ7-F1
#
_entry.id   AF-A0A4D6LUJ7-F1
#
_cell.length_a   1.000
_cell.length_b   1.000
_cell.length_c   1.000
_cell.angle_alpha   90.00
_cell.angle_beta   90.00
_cell.angle_gamma   90.00
#
_symmetry.space_group_name_H-M   'P 1'
#
loop_
_entity.id
_entity.type
_entity.pdbx_description
1 polymer ?
#
loop_
_entity_poly.entity_id
_entity_poly.type
_entity_poly.pdbx_seq_one_letter_code
_entity_poly.pdbx_strand_id
1 'polypeptide(L)'
;MVFVALYHVVRESFQLYAAICEVLAELLDKFFDMEYVDCVKALEAYYSAAKQIDELVGFYNWCKDKGVVRSSEYPEVQRITTKLLETMEEFVRDRAKRPKNPEREEEEPAPDMNEIKALPPPEN
;
A
#
# COMPACT_ATOMS: atom_id res chain seq x y z
N MET A 1 -9.19 -7.76 -37.10
CA MET A 1 -7.97 -7.61 -36.27
C MET A 1 -8.26 -6.96 -34.91
N VAL A 2 -9.04 -5.88 -34.82
CA VAL A 2 -9.35 -5.19 -33.54
C VAL A 2 -9.98 -6.10 -32.47
N PHE A 3 -10.98 -6.91 -32.82
CA PHE A 3 -11.63 -7.81 -31.85
C PHE A 3 -10.71 -8.90 -31.29
N VAL A 4 -9.73 -9.36 -32.07
CA VAL A 4 -8.76 -10.37 -31.62
C VAL A 4 -7.79 -9.74 -30.62
N ALA A 5 -7.30 -8.53 -30.90
CA ALA A 5 -6.47 -7.80 -29.94
C ALA A 5 -7.24 -7.50 -28.65
N LEU A 6 -8.50 -7.07 -28.77
CA LEU A 6 -9.37 -6.80 -27.62
C LEU A 6 -9.60 -8.06 -26.77
N TYR A 7 -9.81 -9.22 -27.38
CA TYR A 7 -9.91 -10.50 -26.67
C TYR A 7 -8.70 -10.75 -25.76
N HIS A 8 -7.48 -10.57 -26.28
CA HIS A 8 -6.27 -10.76 -25.50
C HIS A 8 -6.17 -9.76 -24.34
N VAL A 9 -6.44 -8.48 -24.59
CA VAL A 9 -6.45 -7.44 -23.55
C VAL A 9 -7.44 -7.77 -22.43
N VAL A 10 -8.66 -8.20 -22.78
CA VAL A 10 -9.66 -8.59 -21.79
C VAL A 10 -9.19 -9.81 -20.98
N ARG A 11 -8.65 -10.84 -21.65
CA ARG A 11 -8.14 -12.04 -20.96
C ARG A 11 -6.99 -11.74 -20.01
N GLU A 12 -6.05 -10.89 -20.41
CA GLU A 12 -4.93 -10.47 -19.58
C GLU A 12 -5.39 -9.64 -18.38
N SER A 13 -6.39 -8.77 -18.58
CA SER A 13 -6.96 -7.97 -17.49
C SER A 13 -7.54 -8.82 -16.36
N PHE A 14 -8.01 -10.05 -16.63
CA PHE A 14 -8.53 -10.95 -15.59
C PHE A 14 -7.42 -11.34 -14.61
N GLN A 15 -6.23 -11.62 -15.13
CA GLN A 15 -5.05 -11.97 -14.32
C GLN A 15 -4.53 -10.76 -13.57
N LEU A 16 -4.50 -9.60 -14.24
CA LEU A 16 -4.08 -8.35 -13.61
C LEU A 16 -5.02 -7.96 -12.45
N TYR A 17 -6.34 -8.10 -12.63
CA TYR A 17 -7.31 -7.87 -11.56
C TYR A 17 -7.07 -8.78 -10.35
N ALA A 18 -6.85 -10.08 -10.58
CA ALA A 18 -6.55 -11.02 -9.50
C ALA A 18 -5.26 -10.63 -8.74
N ALA A 19 -4.19 -10.31 -9.47
CA ALA A 19 -2.93 -9.88 -8.87
C ALA A 19 -3.07 -8.58 -8.05
N ILE A 20 -3.85 -7.61 -8.55
CA ILE A 20 -4.15 -6.38 -7.80
C ILE A 20 -4.90 -6.72 -6.49
N CYS A 21 -5.89 -7.62 -6.54
CA CYS A 21 -6.63 -8.03 -5.34
C CYS A 21 -5.71 -8.71 -4.31
N GLU A 22 -4.80 -9.57 -4.75
CA GLU A 22 -3.80 -10.22 -3.88
C GLU A 22 -2.89 -9.18 -3.21
N VAL A 23 -2.36 -8.22 -3.98
CA VAL A 23 -1.51 -7.15 -3.46
C VAL A 23 -2.27 -6.27 -2.47
N LEU A 24 -3.53 -5.92 -2.75
CA LEU A 24 -4.35 -5.14 -1.84
C LEU A 24 -4.61 -5.89 -0.52
N ALA A 25 -4.93 -7.18 -0.59
CA ALA A 25 -5.14 -8.00 0.61
C ALA A 25 -3.88 -8.02 1.49
N GLU A 26 -2.72 -8.30 0.91
CA GLU A 26 -1.43 -8.28 1.61
C GLU A 26 -1.10 -6.89 2.18
N LEU A 27 -1.45 -5.83 1.45
CA LEU A 27 -1.26 -4.45 1.90
C LEU A 27 -2.17 -4.13 3.10
N LEU A 28 -3.40 -4.65 3.12
CA LEU A 28 -4.33 -4.47 4.23
C LEU A 28 -3.85 -5.19 5.48
N ASP A 29 -3.38 -6.43 5.33
CA ASP A 29 -2.90 -7.25 6.44
C ASP A 29 -1.76 -6.55 7.20
N LYS A 30 -0.88 -5.85 6.47
CA LYS A 30 0.24 -5.10 7.04
C LYS A 30 -0.11 -3.66 7.46
N PHE A 31 -1.26 -3.13 7.03
CA PHE A 31 -1.59 -1.71 7.13
C PHE A 31 -1.49 -1.16 8.56
N PHE A 32 -1.91 -1.95 9.55
CA PHE A 32 -1.93 -1.54 10.95
C PHE A 32 -0.54 -1.51 11.60
N ASP A 33 0.44 -2.16 10.99
CA ASP A 33 1.82 -2.24 11.49
C ASP A 33 2.77 -1.26 10.78
N MET A 34 2.33 -0.62 9.69
CA MET A 34 3.13 0.33 8.92
C MET A 34 3.43 1.63 9.67
N GLU A 35 4.43 2.41 9.24
CA GLU A 35 4.60 3.78 9.72
C GLU A 35 3.50 4.71 9.17
N TYR A 36 3.25 5.84 9.85
CA TYR A 36 2.21 6.79 9.45
C TYR A 36 2.30 7.20 7.97
N VAL A 37 3.50 7.51 7.49
CA VAL A 37 3.73 7.94 6.10
C VAL A 37 3.32 6.84 5.12
N ASP A 38 3.57 5.57 5.45
CA ASP A 38 3.23 4.45 4.58
C ASP A 38 1.75 4.06 4.70
N CYS A 39 1.11 4.25 5.86
CA CYS A 39 -0.35 4.15 5.97
C CYS A 39 -1.05 5.16 5.04
N VAL A 40 -0.55 6.40 4.94
CA VAL A 40 -1.12 7.41 4.04
C VAL A 40 -1.02 6.97 2.58
N LYS A 41 0.15 6.46 2.15
CA LYS A 41 0.34 5.94 0.79
C LYS A 41 -0.52 4.71 0.51
N ALA A 42 -0.65 3.81 1.48
CA ALA A 42 -1.49 2.62 1.36
C ALA A 42 -2.97 3.02 1.19
N LEU A 43 -3.45 3.99 1.96
CA LEU A 43 -4.80 4.53 1.81
C LEU A 43 -5.02 5.15 0.42
N GLU A 44 -4.05 5.93 -0.08
CA GLU A 44 -4.11 6.49 -1.44
C GLU A 44 -4.15 5.39 -2.52
N ALA A 45 -3.35 4.33 -2.36
CA ALA A 45 -3.38 3.16 -3.25
C ALA A 45 -4.75 2.48 -3.24
N TYR A 46 -5.39 2.37 -2.08
CA TYR A 46 -6.74 1.85 -1.91
C TYR A 46 -7.81 2.70 -2.62
N TYR A 47 -7.74 4.02 -2.49
CA TYR A 47 -8.63 4.94 -3.22
C TYR A 47 -8.44 4.82 -4.73
N SER A 48 -7.20 4.76 -5.20
CA SER A 48 -6.87 4.59 -6.62
C SER A 48 -7.41 3.25 -7.16
N ALA A 49 -7.19 2.16 -6.42
CA ALA A 49 -7.69 0.84 -6.78
C ALA A 49 -9.22 0.79 -6.82
N ALA A 50 -9.90 1.44 -5.88
CA ALA A 50 -11.36 1.50 -5.86
C ALA A 50 -11.91 2.10 -7.16
N LYS A 51 -11.33 3.23 -7.59
CA LYS A 51 -11.68 3.89 -8.85
C LYS A 51 -11.40 2.98 -10.07
N GLN A 52 -10.22 2.38 -10.13
CA GLN A 52 -9.85 1.50 -11.25
C GLN A 52 -10.75 0.27 -11.34
N ILE A 53 -11.15 -0.31 -10.20
CA ILE A 53 -12.07 -1.44 -10.14
C ILE A 53 -13.46 -1.05 -10.63
N ASP A 54 -13.96 0.14 -10.28
CA ASP A 54 -15.23 0.64 -10.81
C ASP A 54 -15.20 0.82 -12.33
N GLU A 55 -14.11 1.37 -12.87
CA GLU A 55 -13.87 1.49 -14.31
C GLU A 55 -13.79 0.11 -14.99
N LEU A 56 -13.11 -0.85 -14.36
CA LEU A 56 -12.99 -2.23 -14.84
C LEU A 56 -14.35 -2.93 -14.97
N VAL A 57 -15.26 -2.72 -14.00
CA VAL A 57 -16.63 -3.25 -14.08
C VAL A 57 -17.33 -2.70 -15.32
N GLY A 58 -17.20 -1.40 -15.60
CA GLY A 58 -17.75 -0.78 -16.81
C GLY A 58 -17.17 -1.39 -18.09
N PHE A 59 -15.85 -1.56 -18.13
CA PHE A 59 -15.14 -2.19 -19.25
C PHE A 59 -15.62 -3.63 -19.48
N TYR A 60 -15.72 -4.45 -18.43
CA TYR A 60 -16.19 -5.83 -18.55
C TYR A 60 -17.63 -5.93 -19.01
N ASN A 61 -18.52 -5.09 -18.51
CA ASN A 61 -19.91 -5.06 -18.96
C ASN A 61 -19.99 -4.72 -20.46
N TRP A 62 -19.25 -3.69 -20.92
CA TRP A 62 -19.20 -3.35 -22.33
C TRP A 62 -18.65 -4.51 -23.20
N CYS A 63 -17.59 -5.18 -22.76
CA CYS A 63 -17.05 -6.33 -23.50
C CYS A 63 -18.01 -7.53 -23.52
N LYS A 64 -18.76 -7.76 -22.45
CA LYS A 64 -19.82 -8.79 -22.41
C LYS A 64 -20.92 -8.48 -23.43
N ASP A 65 -21.40 -7.24 -23.48
CA ASP A 65 -22.43 -6.81 -24.43
C ASP A 65 -21.99 -6.94 -25.90
N LYS A 66 -20.68 -6.81 -26.15
CA LYS A 66 -20.08 -7.01 -27.48
C LYS A 66 -19.71 -8.45 -27.79
N GLY A 67 -19.89 -9.38 -26.84
CA GLY A 67 -19.56 -10.79 -27.03
C GLY A 67 -18.08 -11.05 -27.26
N VAL A 68 -17.18 -10.23 -26.68
CA VAL A 68 -15.73 -10.36 -26.86
C VAL A 68 -15.23 -11.68 -26.26
N VAL A 69 -15.69 -11.99 -25.05
CA VAL A 69 -15.41 -13.22 -24.30
C VAL A 69 -16.74 -13.77 -23.79
N ARG A 70 -16.85 -15.08 -23.56
CA ARG A 70 -18.07 -15.66 -22.97
C ARG A 70 -18.29 -15.06 -21.57
N SER A 71 -19.54 -14.70 -21.27
CA SER A 71 -19.89 -14.05 -19.99
C SER A 71 -19.49 -14.86 -18.76
N SER A 72 -19.47 -16.20 -18.86
CA SER A 72 -19.07 -17.13 -17.80
C SER A 72 -17.57 -17.15 -17.51
N GLU A 73 -16.73 -16.58 -18.39
CA GLU A 73 -15.27 -16.54 -18.20
C GLU A 73 -14.81 -15.28 -17.47
N TYR A 74 -15.67 -14.28 -17.32
CA TYR A 74 -15.32 -13.06 -16.61
C TYR A 74 -15.21 -13.34 -15.11
N PRO A 75 -14.19 -12.80 -14.43
CA PRO A 75 -14.11 -12.91 -12.99
C PRO A 75 -15.27 -12.14 -12.33
N GLU A 76 -15.65 -12.58 -11.13
CA GLU A 76 -16.50 -11.78 -10.27
C GLU A 76 -15.68 -10.62 -9.70
N VAL A 77 -16.02 -9.40 -10.08
CA VAL A 77 -15.31 -8.20 -9.64
C VAL A 77 -15.95 -7.67 -8.37
N GLN A 78 -15.22 -7.77 -7.27
CA GLN A 78 -15.60 -7.21 -5.99
C GLN A 78 -15.14 -5.75 -5.90
N ARG A 79 -16.11 -4.84 -5.69
CA ARG A 79 -15.82 -3.41 -5.51
C ARG A 79 -15.31 -3.15 -4.09
N ILE A 80 -14.34 -2.26 -3.98
CA ILE A 80 -13.87 -1.76 -2.68
C ILE A 80 -14.99 -0.92 -2.07
N THR A 81 -15.39 -1.26 -0.86
CA THR A 81 -16.50 -0.56 -0.20
C THR A 81 -16.05 0.77 0.37
N THR A 82 -16.94 1.77 0.34
CA THR A 82 -16.70 3.07 0.98
C THR A 82 -16.41 2.91 2.47
N LYS A 83 -17.11 1.98 3.15
CA LYS A 83 -16.91 1.69 4.56
C LYS A 83 -15.48 1.25 4.89
N LEU A 84 -14.86 0.44 4.03
CA LEU A 84 -13.46 0.04 4.21
C LEU A 84 -12.53 1.26 4.14
N LEU A 85 -12.71 2.10 3.12
CA LEU A 85 -11.91 3.31 2.91
C LEU A 85 -12.05 4.28 4.09
N GLU A 86 -13.28 4.51 4.57
CA GLU A 86 -13.58 5.33 5.74
C GLU A 86 -12.87 4.80 6.99
N THR A 87 -12.92 3.47 7.22
CA THR A 87 -12.26 2.84 8.38
C THR A 87 -10.74 3.03 8.32
N MET A 88 -10.13 2.87 7.15
CA MET A 88 -8.70 3.09 6.96
C MET A 88 -8.31 4.57 7.15
N GLU A 89 -9.14 5.51 6.66
CA GLU A 89 -8.93 6.94 6.84
C GLU A 89 -9.00 7.36 8.31
N GLU A 90 -10.00 6.85 9.05
CA GLU A 90 -10.13 7.07 10.49
C GLU A 90 -8.88 6.60 11.25
N PHE A 91 -8.37 5.41 10.90
CA PHE A 91 -7.14 4.88 11.49
C PHE A 91 -5.93 5.80 11.26
N VAL A 92 -5.74 6.28 10.03
CA VAL A 92 -4.65 7.22 9.68
C VAL A 92 -4.81 8.52 10.47
N ARG A 93 -6.02 9.07 10.52
CA ARG A 93 -6.33 10.32 11.22
C ARG A 93 -6.07 10.23 12.72
N ASP A 94 -6.37 9.09 13.34
CA ASP A 94 -6.13 8.90 14.77
C ASP A 94 -4.65 8.72 15.10
N ARG A 95 -3.86 8.13 14.20
CA ARG A 95 -2.40 8.14 14.32
C ARG A 95 -1.80 9.53 14.18
N ALA A 96 -2.34 10.40 13.32
CA ALA A 96 -1.87 11.78 13.17
C ALA A 96 -2.05 12.62 14.44
N LYS A 97 -3.06 12.31 15.26
CA LYS A 97 -3.37 13.03 16.51
C LYS A 97 -2.54 12.56 17.70
N ARG A 98 -1.88 11.40 17.63
CA ARG A 98 -0.99 10.95 18.69
C ARG A 98 0.23 11.87 18.70
N PRO A 99 0.52 12.58 19.80
CA PRO A 99 1.73 13.40 19.87
C PRO A 99 2.93 12.50 19.58
N LYS A 100 3.81 12.93 18.67
CA LYS A 100 5.17 12.39 18.57
C LYS A 100 5.80 12.61 19.94
N ASN A 101 5.80 11.59 20.81
CA ASN A 101 6.69 11.60 21.95
C ASN A 101 8.11 11.53 21.38
N PRO A 102 9.01 12.47 21.67
CA PRO A 102 10.40 12.37 21.26
C PRO A 102 11.10 11.38 22.19
N GLU A 103 10.77 10.09 22.08
CA GLU A 103 11.50 9.01 22.74
C GLU A 103 12.03 8.07 21.70
N ARG A 104 13.05 8.57 21.01
CA ARG A 104 14.31 7.88 20.74
C ARG A 104 15.23 8.96 20.19
N GLU A 105 15.72 9.75 21.15
CA GLU A 105 17.05 10.32 21.04
C GLU A 105 17.97 9.18 20.59
N GLU A 106 18.64 9.42 19.47
CA GLU A 106 19.80 8.65 19.05
C GLU A 106 20.69 8.48 20.28
N GLU A 107 21.06 7.24 20.58
CA GLU A 107 21.96 6.88 21.67
C GLU A 107 23.16 7.85 21.67
N GLU A 108 23.26 8.71 22.69
CA GLU A 108 24.52 9.40 22.94
C GLU A 108 25.60 8.32 23.09
N PRO A 109 26.68 8.35 22.27
CA PRO A 109 27.76 7.41 22.47
C PRO A 109 28.34 7.69 23.86
N ALA A 110 28.31 6.65 24.70
CA ALA A 110 28.82 6.69 26.07
C ALA A 110 30.19 7.38 26.12
N PRO A 111 30.47 8.24 27.12
CA PRO A 111 31.77 8.86 27.24
C PRO A 111 32.84 7.77 27.39
N ASP A 112 33.78 7.75 26.44
CA ASP A 112 34.95 6.88 26.46
C ASP A 112 35.80 7.21 27.68
N MET A 113 35.69 6.37 28.72
CA MET A 113 36.33 6.57 30.01
C MET A 113 37.77 6.04 30.02
N ASN A 114 38.52 6.26 28.94
CA ASN A 114 39.86 5.69 28.78
C ASN A 114 40.89 6.64 28.15
N GLU A 115 41.10 7.80 28.76
CA GLU A 115 42.38 8.50 28.66
C GLU A 115 42.86 8.91 30.06
N ILE A 116 43.55 7.97 30.72
CA ILE A 116 44.42 8.27 31.85
C ILE A 116 45.52 9.19 31.31
N LYS A 117 45.35 10.49 31.52
CA LYS A 117 46.37 11.50 31.21
C LYS A 117 47.57 11.26 32.10
N ALA A 118 48.57 10.54 31.59
CA ALA A 118 49.87 10.42 32.24
C ALA A 118 50.46 11.82 32.43
N LEU A 119 50.77 12.17 33.68
CA LEU A 119 51.49 13.39 34.02
C LEU A 119 52.92 13.30 33.45
N PRO A 120 53.49 14.38 32.89
CA PRO A 120 54.88 14.38 32.47
C PRO A 120 55.80 14.25 33.71
N PRO A 121 56.94 13.56 33.58
CA PRO A 121 57.89 13.43 34.69
C PRO A 121 58.54 14.79 35.02
N PRO A 122 58.85 15.05 36.31
CA PRO A 122 59.49 16.29 36.72
C PRO A 122 60.93 16.36 36.18
N GLU A 123 61.29 17.53 35.66
CA GLU A 123 62.66 17.85 35.24
C GLU A 123 63.56 17.99 36.46
N ASN A 124 64.71 17.28 36.45
CA ASN A 124 65.87 17.61 37.27
C ASN A 124 67.16 17.16 36.60
#